data_AF-A0A8S2FZA8-F1
#
_entry.id   AF-A0A8S2FZA8-F1
#
_cell.length_a   1.000
_cell.length_b   1.000
_cell.length_c   1.000
_cell.angle_alpha   90.00
_cell.angle_beta   90.00
_cell.angle_gamma   90.00
#
_symmetry.space_group_name_H-M   'P 1'
#
loop_
_entity.id
_entity.type
_entity.pdbx_description
1 polymer ?
#
loop_
_entity_poly.entity_id
_entity_poly.type
_entity_poly.pdbx_seq_one_letter_code
_entity_poly.pdbx_strand_id
1 'polypeptide(L)'
;KDLSLLNWKRSDVSETENKKIRRAFETVLIIGFKEPDTDKYQRFSDKVFEQTTITNQSSLSNKLVNPYVATFYDAVLLYAYGLNRTIATHGNASDGFSVVKNMWNSSFEGSNGIVQISETGDPVSDYSLFDLDPDTDEFLEVGTYFGVNSTFVSLREIYWIDKLTKTPNDIPFCGFDGSRCIQPKNPFLAWIYFTAIVSLLVIVLTLLATWYY
;
A
#
# COMPACT_ATOMS: atom_id res chain seq x y z
N LYS A 1 7.89 -14.54 4.07
CA LYS A 1 7.69 -14.30 2.62
C LYS A 1 6.22 -14.02 2.40
N ASP A 2 5.77 -12.81 2.74
CA ASP A 2 4.44 -12.32 2.35
C ASP A 2 4.55 -11.50 1.05
N LEU A 3 5.44 -11.96 0.16
CA LEU A 3 5.55 -11.51 -1.23
C LEU A 3 4.50 -12.21 -2.12
N SER A 4 3.53 -12.89 -1.50
CA SER A 4 2.44 -13.56 -2.19
C SER A 4 1.61 -12.54 -2.98
N LEU A 5 1.47 -11.32 -2.45
CA LEU A 5 0.75 -10.22 -3.07
C LEU A 5 1.51 -9.57 -4.25
N LEU A 6 2.85 -9.63 -4.28
CA LEU A 6 3.63 -9.15 -5.42
C LEU A 6 3.56 -10.09 -6.63
N ASN A 7 3.02 -11.31 -6.44
CA ASN A 7 2.77 -12.23 -7.54
C ASN A 7 1.26 -12.30 -7.83
N TRP A 8 0.79 -11.43 -8.71
CA TRP A 8 -0.61 -11.39 -9.12
C TRP A 8 -1.03 -12.60 -9.97
N LYS A 9 -0.08 -13.24 -10.67
CA LYS A 9 -0.37 -14.28 -11.67
C LYS A 9 -0.63 -15.62 -11.00
N ARG A 10 -1.75 -16.24 -11.36
CA ARG A 10 -2.19 -17.52 -10.80
C ARG A 10 -2.00 -18.67 -11.78
N SER A 11 -1.40 -19.76 -11.31
CA SER A 11 -1.16 -20.96 -12.12
C SER A 11 -2.39 -21.87 -12.24
N ASP A 12 -3.39 -21.69 -11.38
CA ASP A 12 -4.58 -22.52 -11.26
C ASP A 12 -5.79 -22.00 -12.06
N VAL A 13 -5.63 -20.91 -12.83
CA VAL A 13 -6.70 -20.26 -13.60
C VAL A 13 -6.35 -20.15 -15.08
N SER A 14 -7.37 -19.98 -15.91
CA SER A 14 -7.20 -19.82 -17.36
C SER A 14 -6.48 -18.51 -17.72
N GLU A 15 -5.89 -18.45 -18.91
CA GLU A 15 -5.21 -17.24 -19.41
C GLU A 15 -6.16 -16.04 -19.53
N THR A 16 -7.43 -16.28 -19.90
CA THR A 16 -8.45 -15.22 -19.96
C THR A 16 -8.81 -14.70 -18.57
N GLU A 17 -8.82 -15.55 -17.55
CA GLU A 17 -9.00 -15.16 -16.15
C GLU A 17 -7.81 -14.33 -15.67
N ASN A 18 -6.58 -14.80 -15.93
CA ASN A 18 -5.35 -14.08 -15.58
C ASN A 18 -5.29 -12.69 -16.21
N LYS A 19 -5.77 -12.50 -17.45
CA LYS A 19 -5.87 -11.16 -18.06
C LYS A 19 -6.82 -10.22 -17.31
N LYS A 20 -7.94 -10.74 -16.76
CA LYS A 20 -8.85 -9.92 -15.93
C LYS A 20 -8.21 -9.58 -14.59
N ILE A 21 -7.52 -10.54 -13.98
CA ILE A 21 -6.78 -10.36 -12.73
C ILE A 21 -5.71 -9.28 -12.91
N ARG A 22 -4.85 -9.41 -13.93
CA ARG A 22 -3.84 -8.40 -14.29
C ARG A 22 -4.44 -7.01 -14.35
N ARG A 23 -5.53 -6.85 -15.12
CA ARG A 23 -6.18 -5.56 -15.32
C ARG A 23 -6.76 -4.96 -14.02
N ALA A 24 -7.17 -5.81 -13.08
CA ALA A 24 -7.57 -5.33 -11.76
C ALA A 24 -6.36 -4.82 -10.96
N PHE A 25 -5.24 -5.53 -11.02
CA PHE A 25 -4.00 -5.16 -10.33
C PHE A 25 -3.32 -3.90 -10.90
N GLU A 26 -3.65 -3.44 -12.11
CA GLU A 26 -3.25 -2.13 -12.64
C GLU A 26 -3.78 -0.94 -11.80
N THR A 27 -4.74 -1.16 -10.91
CA THR A 27 -5.26 -0.13 -9.97
C THR A 27 -4.70 -0.27 -8.54
N VAL A 28 -3.88 -1.28 -8.29
CA VAL A 28 -3.50 -1.68 -6.93
C VAL A 28 -2.09 -1.20 -6.61
N LEU A 29 -1.98 -0.40 -5.56
CA LEU A 29 -0.70 -0.11 -4.92
C LEU A 29 -0.54 -1.02 -3.70
N ILE A 30 0.65 -1.60 -3.55
CA ILE A 30 0.98 -2.47 -2.43
C ILE A 30 1.96 -1.76 -1.52
N ILE A 31 1.65 -1.71 -0.22
CA ILE A 31 2.57 -1.19 0.79
C ILE A 31 3.11 -2.39 1.58
N GLY A 32 4.43 -2.49 1.66
CA GLY A 32 5.13 -3.51 2.43
C GLY A 32 6.23 -2.92 3.28
N PHE A 33 6.78 -3.72 4.20
CA PHE A 33 8.05 -3.37 4.83
C PHE A 33 9.13 -3.22 3.76
N LYS A 34 10.02 -2.24 3.93
CA LYS A 34 11.20 -2.14 3.08
C LYS A 34 12.04 -3.40 3.25
N GLU A 35 12.22 -4.14 2.16
CA GLU A 35 13.11 -5.30 2.22
C GLU A 35 14.55 -4.85 2.44
N PRO A 36 15.27 -5.48 3.38
CA PRO A 36 16.70 -5.26 3.54
C PRO A 36 17.48 -5.60 2.27
N ASP A 37 18.17 -4.63 1.69
CA ASP A 37 19.05 -4.80 0.51
C ASP A 37 20.54 -4.66 0.87
N THR A 38 20.88 -4.72 2.17
CA THR A 38 22.23 -4.48 2.65
C THR A 38 23.08 -5.76 2.69
N ASP A 39 24.38 -5.64 2.39
CA ASP A 39 25.37 -6.71 2.59
C ASP A 39 25.36 -7.27 4.02
N LYS A 40 25.02 -6.42 4.99
CA LYS A 40 24.93 -6.80 6.39
C LYS A 40 23.79 -7.81 6.60
N TYR A 41 22.64 -7.58 6.00
CA TYR A 41 21.51 -8.49 6.07
C TYR A 41 21.78 -9.82 5.35
N GLN A 42 22.50 -9.77 4.22
CA GLN A 42 22.95 -10.98 3.54
C GLN A 42 23.82 -11.83 4.49
N ARG A 43 24.82 -11.22 5.14
CA ARG A 43 25.68 -11.94 6.11
C ARG A 43 24.89 -12.48 7.32
N PHE A 44 23.88 -11.75 7.78
CA PHE A 44 22.98 -12.24 8.83
C PHE A 44 22.21 -13.47 8.34
N SER A 45 21.66 -13.40 7.12
CA SER A 45 20.94 -14.51 6.49
C SER A 45 21.81 -15.75 6.34
N ASP A 46 23.05 -15.59 5.85
CA ASP A 46 24.01 -16.68 5.67
C ASP A 46 24.28 -17.40 7.00
N LYS A 47 24.53 -16.64 8.08
CA LYS A 47 24.72 -17.19 9.44
C LYS A 47 23.51 -17.95 9.94
N VAL A 48 22.30 -17.45 9.69
CA VAL A 48 21.08 -18.16 10.10
C VAL A 48 20.97 -19.48 9.33
N PHE A 49 21.21 -19.47 8.02
CA PHE A 49 21.15 -20.69 7.21
C PHE A 49 22.22 -21.73 7.59
N GLU A 50 23.43 -21.31 7.93
CA GLU A 50 24.48 -22.18 8.45
C GLU A 50 24.05 -22.95 9.71
N GLN A 51 23.21 -22.34 10.55
CA GLN A 51 22.70 -22.95 11.78
C GLN A 51 21.47 -23.85 11.54
N THR A 52 20.91 -23.87 10.33
CA THR A 52 19.77 -24.73 10.00
C THR A 52 20.24 -26.12 9.55
N THR A 53 19.47 -27.15 9.91
CA THR A 53 19.66 -28.54 9.45
C THR A 53 19.21 -28.78 8.00
N ILE A 54 18.98 -27.72 7.22
CA ILE A 54 18.51 -27.84 5.83
C ILE A 54 19.65 -28.40 4.98
N THR A 55 19.46 -29.65 4.55
CA THR A 55 20.43 -30.50 3.84
C THR A 55 20.80 -30.04 2.44
N ASN A 56 20.18 -28.98 1.91
CA ASN A 56 20.49 -28.38 0.60
C ASN A 56 20.99 -26.93 0.71
N GLN A 57 22.10 -26.75 1.42
CA GLN A 57 22.81 -25.47 1.59
C GLN A 57 23.18 -24.80 0.25
N SER A 58 23.50 -25.60 -0.78
CA SER A 58 23.82 -25.11 -2.13
C SER A 58 22.65 -24.39 -2.82
N SER A 59 21.38 -24.67 -2.45
CA SER A 59 20.22 -23.95 -2.99
C SER A 59 19.84 -22.69 -2.18
N LEU A 60 20.57 -22.41 -1.09
CA LEU A 60 20.31 -21.30 -0.17
C LEU A 60 21.32 -20.14 -0.32
N SER A 61 22.40 -20.32 -1.09
CA SER A 61 23.34 -19.24 -1.39
C SER A 61 22.60 -18.04 -1.99
N ASN A 62 22.83 -16.85 -1.43
CA ASN A 62 22.18 -15.58 -1.81
C ASN A 62 20.65 -15.54 -1.58
N LYS A 63 20.09 -16.45 -0.77
CA LYS A 63 18.73 -16.27 -0.26
C LYS A 63 18.79 -15.41 0.99
N LEU A 64 17.78 -14.55 1.12
CA LEU A 64 17.54 -13.79 2.33
C LEU A 64 16.61 -14.57 3.25
N VAL A 65 16.91 -14.54 4.56
CA VAL A 65 15.94 -15.04 5.55
C VAL A 65 14.73 -14.13 5.57
N ASN A 66 13.63 -14.67 6.09
CA ASN A 66 12.42 -13.88 6.24
C ASN A 66 12.67 -12.71 7.21
N PRO A 67 12.32 -11.45 6.88
CA PRO A 67 12.51 -10.29 7.77
C PRO A 67 12.00 -10.49 9.19
N TYR A 68 10.89 -11.22 9.39
CA TYR A 68 10.40 -11.53 10.73
C TYR A 68 11.40 -12.28 11.61
N VAL A 69 12.24 -13.16 11.03
CA VAL A 69 13.29 -13.87 11.78
C VAL A 69 14.32 -12.88 12.32
N ALA A 70 14.69 -11.90 11.50
CA ALA A 70 15.55 -10.81 11.92
C ALA A 70 14.89 -9.94 12.99
N THR A 71 13.60 -9.63 12.86
CA THR A 71 12.86 -8.87 13.87
C THR A 71 12.87 -9.57 15.23
N PHE A 72 12.72 -10.90 15.28
CA PHE A 72 12.82 -11.65 16.55
C PHE A 72 14.24 -11.61 17.13
N TYR A 73 15.26 -11.73 16.29
CA TYR A 73 16.65 -11.56 16.72
C TYR A 73 16.87 -10.18 17.33
N ASP A 74 16.38 -9.13 16.66
CA ASP A 74 16.50 -7.75 17.12
C ASP A 74 15.69 -7.47 18.39
N ALA A 75 14.55 -8.15 18.59
CA ALA A 75 13.78 -8.06 19.82
C ALA A 75 14.55 -8.60 21.04
N VAL A 76 15.30 -9.69 20.87
CA VAL A 76 16.16 -10.23 21.94
C VAL A 76 17.31 -9.27 22.25
N LEU A 77 17.93 -8.67 21.22
CA LEU A 77 18.94 -7.64 21.42
C LEU A 77 18.38 -6.43 22.16
N LEU A 78 17.22 -5.91 21.75
CA LEU A 78 16.55 -4.81 22.41
C LEU A 78 16.28 -5.11 23.90
N TYR A 79 15.80 -6.32 24.20
CA TYR A 79 15.63 -6.76 25.59
C TYR A 79 16.96 -6.75 26.35
N ALA A 80 18.04 -7.27 25.77
CA ALA A 80 19.37 -7.24 26.40
C ALA A 80 19.85 -5.80 26.65
N TYR A 81 19.61 -4.87 25.72
CA TYR A 81 19.91 -3.44 25.90
C TYR A 81 19.10 -2.83 27.06
N GLY A 82 17.79 -3.06 27.09
CA GLY A 82 16.91 -2.57 28.17
C GLY A 82 17.28 -3.15 29.53
N LEU A 83 17.58 -4.44 29.59
CA LEU A 83 18.01 -5.13 30.80
C LEU A 83 19.35 -4.59 31.31
N ASN A 84 20.34 -4.45 30.42
CA ASN A 84 21.65 -3.90 30.77
C ASN A 84 21.54 -2.49 31.35
N ARG A 85 20.73 -1.62 30.71
CA ARG A 85 20.46 -0.26 31.23
C ARG A 85 19.83 -0.30 32.63
N THR A 86 18.85 -1.19 32.82
CA THR A 86 18.16 -1.35 34.11
C THR A 86 19.15 -1.73 35.22
N ILE A 87 20.02 -2.71 34.96
CA ILE A 87 21.03 -3.16 35.93
C ILE A 87 22.08 -2.06 36.17
N ALA A 88 22.53 -1.37 35.13
CA ALA A 88 23.50 -0.28 35.24
C ALA A 88 22.98 0.89 36.11
N THR A 89 21.67 1.10 36.14
CA THR A 89 21.02 2.07 37.03
C THR A 89 20.65 1.51 38.40
N HIS A 90 21.21 0.35 38.80
CA HIS A 90 20.91 -0.35 40.05
C HIS A 90 19.44 -0.77 40.20
N GLY A 91 18.73 -0.95 39.08
CA GLY A 91 17.36 -1.45 39.03
C GLY A 91 17.28 -2.98 39.15
N ASN A 92 16.07 -3.49 39.35
CA ASN A 92 15.82 -4.93 39.46
C ASN A 92 15.59 -5.55 38.07
N ALA A 93 16.39 -6.56 37.71
CA ALA A 93 16.23 -7.32 36.47
C ALA A 93 14.86 -8.00 36.32
N SER A 94 14.21 -8.33 37.45
CA SER A 94 12.88 -8.94 37.48
C SER A 94 11.74 -7.92 37.37
N ASP A 95 12.04 -6.62 37.43
CA ASP A 95 11.04 -5.57 37.17
C ASP A 95 10.89 -5.36 35.67
N GLY A 96 9.97 -6.12 35.07
CA GLY A 96 9.70 -6.05 33.64
C GLY A 96 9.25 -4.67 33.15
N PHE A 97 8.59 -3.87 33.99
CA PHE A 97 8.17 -2.53 33.59
C PHE A 97 9.39 -1.61 33.42
N SER A 98 10.31 -1.63 34.39
CA SER A 98 11.57 -0.87 34.29
C SER A 98 12.41 -1.32 33.10
N VAL A 99 12.50 -2.63 32.85
CA VAL A 99 13.22 -3.17 31.69
C VAL A 99 12.61 -2.67 30.38
N VAL A 100 11.30 -2.79 30.20
CA VAL A 100 10.60 -2.32 28.99
C VAL A 100 10.72 -0.80 28.83
N LYS A 101 10.59 -0.03 29.92
CA LYS A 101 10.72 1.43 29.86
C LYS A 101 12.11 1.85 29.39
N ASN A 102 13.15 1.10 29.78
CA ASN A 102 14.53 1.32 29.35
C ASN A 102 14.83 0.88 27.89
N MET A 103 13.90 0.16 27.24
CA MET A 103 13.96 -0.16 25.81
C MET A 103 13.44 1.00 24.94
N TRP A 104 12.58 1.88 25.47
CA TRP A 104 11.96 2.96 24.71
C TRP A 104 12.93 4.10 24.42
N ASN A 105 12.64 4.89 23.39
CA ASN A 105 13.47 6.02 22.94
C ASN A 105 14.96 5.63 22.84
N SER A 106 15.22 4.52 22.14
CA SER A 106 16.55 3.94 22.05
C SER A 106 16.89 3.53 20.63
N SER A 107 18.18 3.46 20.35
CA SER A 107 18.69 2.93 19.09
C SER A 107 19.83 1.96 19.36
N PHE A 108 19.91 0.92 18.54
CA PHE A 108 20.94 -0.10 18.66
C PHE A 108 21.25 -0.75 17.32
N GLU A 109 22.43 -1.36 17.23
CA GLU A 109 22.85 -2.09 16.04
C GLU A 109 22.20 -3.50 16.04
N GLY A 110 21.23 -3.70 15.14
CA GLY A 110 20.51 -4.96 14.94
C GLY A 110 21.02 -5.77 13.75
N SER A 111 20.21 -6.70 13.27
CA SER A 111 20.47 -7.67 12.19
C SER A 111 20.68 -6.99 10.84
N ASN A 112 19.90 -5.94 10.55
CA ASN A 112 19.91 -5.18 9.29
C ASN A 112 20.39 -3.72 9.47
N GLY A 113 21.20 -3.43 10.49
CA GLY A 113 21.66 -2.05 10.74
C GLY A 113 21.00 -1.46 11.98
N ILE A 114 20.87 -0.13 12.02
CA ILE A 114 20.37 0.57 13.19
C ILE A 114 18.86 0.34 13.32
N VAL A 115 18.44 -0.22 14.45
CA VAL A 115 17.05 -0.32 14.86
C VAL A 115 16.77 0.83 15.82
N GLN A 116 15.65 1.53 15.62
CA GLN A 116 15.21 2.62 16.49
C GLN A 116 13.85 2.30 17.09
N ILE A 117 13.70 2.59 18.38
CA ILE A 117 12.47 2.42 19.15
C ILE A 117 12.00 3.80 19.58
N SER A 118 10.76 4.12 19.24
CA SER A 118 10.14 5.41 19.54
C SER A 118 9.98 5.64 21.04
N GLU A 119 9.61 6.87 21.39
CA GLU A 119 9.25 7.23 22.76
C GLU A 119 8.01 6.49 23.29
N THR A 120 7.17 5.96 22.40
CA THR A 120 5.99 5.14 22.74
C THR A 120 6.31 3.65 22.84
N GLY A 121 7.53 3.25 22.50
CA GLY A 121 7.96 1.85 22.53
C GLY A 121 7.77 1.10 21.22
N ASP A 122 7.39 1.78 20.14
CA ASP A 122 7.15 1.18 18.83
C ASP A 122 8.43 1.20 17.97
N PRO A 123 8.70 0.15 17.17
CA PRO A 123 9.82 0.18 16.24
C PRO A 123 9.57 1.16 15.10
N VAL A 124 10.53 2.06 14.87
CA VAL A 124 10.53 2.95 13.71
C VAL A 124 10.88 2.10 12.47
N SER A 125 9.96 2.04 11.52
CA SER A 125 10.05 1.14 10.36
C SER A 125 10.00 1.91 9.05
N ASP A 126 10.74 1.40 8.07
CA ASP A 126 10.71 1.88 6.69
C ASP A 126 9.75 1.02 5.86
N TYR A 127 9.07 1.67 4.91
CA TYR A 127 8.07 1.03 4.06
C TYR A 127 8.36 1.27 2.58
N SER A 128 8.07 0.28 1.76
CA SER A 128 8.16 0.36 0.31
C SER A 128 6.77 0.36 -0.30
N LEU A 129 6.58 1.22 -1.29
CA LEU A 129 5.39 1.29 -2.13
C LEU A 129 5.71 0.59 -3.44
N PHE A 130 4.85 -0.35 -3.84
CA PHE A 130 4.96 -1.11 -5.07
C PHE A 130 3.78 -0.85 -5.98
N ASP A 131 4.06 -0.82 -7.27
CA ASP A 131 3.07 -0.67 -8.34
C ASP A 131 3.35 -1.69 -9.45
N LEU A 132 2.30 -2.10 -10.17
CA LEU A 132 2.41 -3.06 -11.25
C LEU A 132 2.96 -2.36 -12.51
N ASP A 133 4.15 -2.75 -12.93
CA ASP A 133 4.74 -2.23 -14.15
C ASP A 133 4.03 -2.81 -15.39
N PRO A 134 3.49 -1.97 -16.30
CA PRO A 134 2.71 -2.44 -17.43
C PRO A 134 3.54 -3.14 -18.51
N ASP A 135 4.86 -2.91 -18.53
CA ASP A 135 5.77 -3.46 -19.53
C ASP A 135 6.33 -4.82 -19.10
N THR A 136 6.68 -4.97 -17.82
CA THR A 136 7.27 -6.21 -17.28
C THR A 136 6.26 -7.15 -16.65
N ASP A 137 5.05 -6.68 -16.32
CA ASP A 137 4.04 -7.40 -15.53
C ASP A 137 4.50 -7.76 -14.10
N GLU A 138 5.47 -7.01 -13.56
CA GLU A 138 5.99 -7.23 -12.22
C GLU A 138 5.70 -6.04 -11.32
N PHE A 139 5.45 -6.31 -10.03
CA PHE A 139 5.39 -5.25 -9.04
C PHE A 139 6.79 -4.71 -8.78
N LEU A 140 7.01 -3.42 -9.07
CA LEU A 140 8.28 -2.74 -8.85
C LEU A 140 8.14 -1.72 -7.71
N GLU A 141 9.21 -1.52 -6.95
CA GLU A 141 9.25 -0.45 -5.95
C GLU A 141 9.25 0.91 -6.65
N VAL A 142 8.20 1.70 -6.38
CA VAL A 142 8.01 3.05 -6.94
C VAL A 142 8.33 4.15 -5.94
N GLY A 143 8.43 3.83 -4.65
CA GLY A 143 8.88 4.76 -3.64
C GLY A 143 9.14 4.12 -2.29
N THR A 144 9.94 4.80 -1.47
CA THR A 144 10.26 4.38 -0.10
C THR A 144 9.87 5.47 0.88
N TYR A 145 9.19 5.11 1.97
CA TYR A 145 9.02 5.93 3.15
C TYR A 145 10.06 5.55 4.22
N PHE A 146 10.84 6.54 4.66
CA PHE A 146 11.80 6.38 5.75
C PHE A 146 11.19 6.87 7.06
N GLY A 147 10.97 5.94 8.00
CA GLY A 147 10.28 6.21 9.26
C GLY A 147 11.03 7.18 10.17
N VAL A 148 12.36 7.15 10.14
CA VAL A 148 13.21 7.99 11.00
C VAL A 148 13.02 9.48 10.72
N ASN A 149 12.92 9.85 9.44
CA ASN A 149 12.81 11.26 9.02
C ASN A 149 11.37 11.63 8.61
N SER A 150 10.44 10.67 8.62
CA SER A 150 9.09 10.80 8.07
C SER A 150 9.08 11.29 6.61
N THR A 151 10.02 10.82 5.81
CA THR A 151 10.20 11.28 4.42
C THR A 151 9.83 10.20 3.42
N PHE A 152 8.99 10.55 2.44
CA PHE A 152 8.73 9.72 1.27
C PHE A 152 9.62 10.13 0.10
N VAL A 153 10.33 9.18 -0.47
CA VAL A 153 11.19 9.35 -1.65
C VAL A 153 10.59 8.55 -2.79
N SER A 154 10.14 9.24 -3.84
CA SER A 154 9.72 8.60 -5.09
C SER A 154 10.95 8.11 -5.85
N LEU A 155 10.94 6.84 -6.24
CA LEU A 155 11.97 6.20 -7.04
C LEU A 155 11.55 6.12 -8.51
N ARG A 156 10.24 5.96 -8.76
CA ARG A 156 9.63 5.86 -10.09
C ARG A 156 8.27 6.57 -10.07
N GLU A 157 7.78 6.89 -11.25
CA GLU A 157 6.41 7.40 -11.40
C GLU A 157 5.41 6.26 -11.20
N ILE A 158 4.32 6.55 -10.48
CA ILE A 158 3.20 5.62 -10.30
C ILE A 158 2.40 5.57 -11.60
N TYR A 159 2.09 4.37 -12.07
CA TYR A 159 1.28 4.15 -13.25
C TYR A 159 -0.21 4.33 -12.94
N TRP A 160 -0.81 5.35 -13.55
CA TRP A 160 -2.25 5.59 -13.48
C TRP A 160 -2.90 5.22 -14.83
N ILE A 161 -3.90 4.32 -14.79
CA ILE A 161 -4.53 3.67 -15.96
C ILE A 161 -4.98 4.63 -17.07
N ASP A 162 -5.45 5.82 -16.72
CA ASP A 162 -6.00 6.76 -17.71
C ASP A 162 -4.92 7.43 -18.59
N LYS A 163 -3.63 7.04 -18.47
CA LYS A 163 -2.50 7.64 -19.20
C LYS A 163 -2.39 9.16 -19.04
N LEU A 164 -3.15 9.74 -18.12
CA LEU A 164 -3.26 11.17 -17.91
C LEU A 164 -2.17 11.71 -16.98
N THR A 165 -1.22 10.88 -16.51
CA THR A 165 -0.18 11.25 -15.51
C THR A 165 -0.76 11.94 -14.27
N LYS A 166 -2.07 11.81 -14.04
CA LYS A 166 -2.81 12.50 -12.99
C LYS A 166 -3.37 11.46 -12.04
N THR A 167 -2.99 11.62 -10.78
CA THR A 167 -3.59 10.93 -9.65
C THR A 167 -5.11 11.09 -9.69
N PRO A 168 -5.89 10.02 -9.48
CA PRO A 168 -7.33 10.13 -9.36
C PRO A 168 -7.69 11.07 -8.21
N ASN A 169 -8.80 11.80 -8.36
CA ASN A 169 -9.29 12.63 -7.26
C ASN A 169 -9.72 11.73 -6.10
N ASP A 170 -9.40 12.16 -4.88
CA ASP A 170 -9.83 11.52 -3.63
C ASP A 170 -11.36 11.56 -3.45
N ILE A 171 -12.02 12.56 -4.05
CA ILE A 171 -13.46 12.72 -4.07
C ILE A 171 -13.94 12.72 -5.54
N PRO A 172 -14.95 11.89 -5.89
CA PRO A 172 -15.55 11.93 -7.21
C PRO A 172 -16.06 13.35 -7.56
N PHE A 173 -16.02 13.72 -8.85
CA PHE A 173 -16.50 15.04 -9.31
C PHE A 173 -17.92 15.38 -8.81
N CYS A 174 -18.79 14.38 -8.75
CA CYS A 174 -20.19 14.49 -8.32
C CYS A 174 -20.37 14.39 -6.79
N GLY A 175 -19.31 14.21 -6.00
CA GLY A 175 -19.38 13.76 -4.61
C GLY A 175 -19.72 12.27 -4.51
N PHE A 176 -19.47 11.65 -3.35
CA PHE A 176 -19.75 10.24 -3.14
C PHE A 176 -21.25 9.91 -3.17
N ASP A 177 -22.09 10.87 -2.78
CA ASP A 177 -23.55 10.77 -2.69
C ASP A 177 -24.28 11.47 -3.85
N GLY A 178 -23.53 12.01 -4.82
CA GLY A 178 -24.09 12.78 -5.93
C GLY A 178 -24.50 14.22 -5.58
N SER A 179 -24.24 14.70 -4.36
CA SER A 179 -24.64 16.03 -3.90
C SER A 179 -24.01 17.19 -4.65
N ARG A 180 -22.84 16.98 -5.27
CA ARG A 180 -22.12 18.02 -6.04
C ARG A 180 -22.51 18.05 -7.52
N CYS A 181 -23.28 17.08 -8.00
CA CYS A 181 -23.83 17.16 -9.34
C CYS A 181 -24.88 18.27 -9.43
N ILE A 182 -24.83 19.01 -10.53
CA ILE A 182 -25.90 19.93 -10.90
C ILE A 182 -27.15 19.08 -11.13
N GLN A 183 -28.03 19.04 -10.14
CA GLN A 183 -29.38 18.56 -10.32
C GLN A 183 -30.05 19.47 -11.35
N PRO A 184 -30.73 18.94 -12.39
CA PRO A 184 -31.44 19.79 -13.33
C PRO A 184 -32.42 20.66 -12.54
N LYS A 185 -32.26 21.99 -12.62
CA LYS A 185 -33.19 22.93 -12.01
C LYS A 185 -34.55 22.73 -12.69
N ASN A 186 -35.43 22.00 -12.02
CA ASN A 186 -36.79 21.64 -12.42
C ASN A 186 -36.87 20.76 -13.68
N PRO A 187 -36.78 19.41 -13.56
CA PRO A 187 -37.09 18.50 -14.67
C PRO A 187 -38.50 18.73 -15.24
N PHE A 188 -39.42 19.26 -14.43
CA PHE A 188 -40.77 19.65 -14.84
C PHE A 188 -40.83 20.77 -15.88
N LEU A 189 -39.86 21.69 -15.93
CA LEU A 189 -39.87 22.76 -16.93
C LEU A 189 -39.73 22.19 -18.35
N ALA A 190 -38.87 21.19 -18.54
CA ALA A 190 -38.73 20.50 -19.82
C ALA A 190 -40.05 19.84 -20.27
N TRP A 191 -40.79 19.22 -19.34
CA TRP A 191 -42.11 18.66 -19.60
C TRP A 191 -43.17 19.73 -19.90
N ILE A 192 -43.12 20.89 -19.24
CA ILE A 192 -44.02 22.02 -19.51
C ILE A 192 -43.78 22.56 -20.92
N TYR A 193 -42.52 22.75 -21.35
CA TYR A 193 -42.20 23.18 -22.71
C TYR A 193 -42.65 22.15 -23.76
N PHE A 194 -42.44 20.86 -23.51
CA PHE A 194 -42.87 19.80 -24.41
C PHE A 194 -44.40 19.78 -24.60
N THR A 195 -45.16 19.86 -23.52
CA THR A 195 -46.63 19.86 -23.58
C THR A 195 -47.20 21.12 -24.25
N ALA A 196 -46.58 22.29 -24.03
CA ALA A 196 -46.97 23.55 -24.68
C ALA A 196 -46.74 23.52 -26.20
N ILE A 197 -45.64 22.91 -26.67
CA ILE A 197 -45.37 22.76 -28.11
C ILE A 197 -46.38 21.82 -28.75
N VAL A 198 -46.66 20.68 -28.11
CA VAL A 198 -47.64 19.71 -28.60
C VAL A 198 -49.04 20.31 -28.66
N SER A 199 -49.47 21.05 -27.64
CA SER A 199 -50.79 21.69 -27.64
C SER A 199 -50.91 22.76 -28.73
N LEU A 200 -49.87 23.56 -28.95
CA LEU A 200 -49.84 24.54 -30.05
C LEU A 200 -49.95 23.86 -31.41
N LEU A 201 -49.22 22.75 -31.64
CA LEU A 201 -49.29 21.98 -32.88
C LEU A 201 -50.68 21.43 -33.14
N VAL A 202 -51.35 20.89 -32.11
CA VAL A 202 -52.72 20.40 -32.22
C VAL A 202 -53.67 21.54 -32.59
N ILE A 203 -53.55 22.71 -31.96
CA ILE A 203 -54.37 23.88 -32.28
C ILE A 203 -54.16 24.30 -33.73
N VAL A 204 -52.91 24.42 -34.18
CA VAL A 204 -52.61 24.79 -35.58
C VAL A 204 -53.18 23.78 -36.57
N LEU A 205 -53.04 22.48 -36.30
CA LEU A 205 -53.60 21.42 -37.14
C LEU A 205 -55.13 21.47 -37.17
N THR A 206 -55.79 21.71 -36.05
CA THR A 206 -57.26 21.86 -36.02
C THR A 206 -57.72 23.09 -36.80
N LEU A 207 -57.04 24.24 -36.67
CA LEU A 207 -57.36 25.44 -37.42
C LEU A 207 -57.17 25.25 -38.93
N LEU A 208 -56.07 24.62 -39.35
CA LEU A 208 -55.84 24.28 -40.76
C LEU A 208 -56.89 23.31 -41.30
N ALA A 209 -57.30 22.31 -40.51
CA ALA A 209 -58.36 21.38 -40.89
C ALA A 209 -59.71 22.09 -41.07
N THR A 210 -60.06 23.03 -40.18
CA THR A 210 -61.28 23.84 -40.30
C THR A 210 -61.24 24.89 -41.41
N TRP A 211 -60.05 25.27 -41.90
CA TRP A 211 -59.89 26.22 -43.00
C TRP A 211 -59.89 25.53 -44.37
N TYR A 212 -59.55 24.24 -44.39
CA TYR A 212 -59.55 23.40 -45.58
C TYR A 212 -60.94 22.80 -45.91
N TYR A 213 -61.82 22.68 -44.91
CA TYR A 213 -63.22 22.25 -45.04
C TYR A 213 -64.17 23.45 -45.13
#